data_AF-A0A7Y1SIX1-F1
#
_entry.id   AF-A0A7Y1SIX1-F1
#
_cell.length_a   1.000
_cell.length_b   1.000
_cell.length_c   1.000
_cell.angle_alpha   90.00
_cell.angle_beta   90.00
_cell.angle_gamma   90.00
#
_symmetry.space_group_name_H-M   'P 1'
#
loop_
_entity.id
_entity.type
_entity.pdbx_description
1 polymer ?
#
loop_
_entity_poly.entity_id
_entity_poly.type
_entity_poly.pdbx_seq_one_letter_code
_entity_poly.pdbx_strand_id
1 'polypeptide(L)'
;MVDLLNEKREAVFSDCRKYRYRLSQIWDESKEPLYWLMLNPSTADEVKNDPTVERCERRARMWGYGGSVVLNIFAYRATDPKVMRAHTDPVGPENDQWIRDLAKRSHEIDVVGGWGEHGAHLDRGQAVIDIFRQEKGRLSALKVNASGHPKHPLYIGYKATPAPLDL
;
A
#
# COMPACT_ATOMS: atom_id res chain seq x y z
N MET A 1 9.58 19.16 18.08
CA MET A 1 8.51 19.47 17.12
C MET A 1 8.92 18.86 15.79
N VAL A 2 8.17 17.89 15.28
CA VAL A 2 8.38 17.41 13.90
C VAL A 2 7.89 18.54 13.01
N ASP A 3 8.79 19.05 12.17
CA ASP A 3 8.53 20.20 11.32
C ASP A 3 7.52 19.82 10.23
N LEU A 4 6.24 20.09 10.49
CA LEU A 4 5.13 19.80 9.56
C LEU A 4 5.16 20.70 8.31
N LEU A 5 6.06 21.69 8.25
CA LEU A 5 6.09 22.71 7.19
C LEU A 5 6.84 22.25 5.92
N ASN A 6 7.55 21.12 5.94
CA ASN A 6 8.39 20.65 4.82
C ASN A 6 8.01 19.26 4.26
N GLU A 7 6.82 18.74 4.60
CA GLU A 7 6.37 17.44 4.09
C GLU A 7 5.98 17.51 2.61
N LYS A 8 6.64 16.69 1.77
CA LYS A 8 6.30 16.54 0.35
C LYS A 8 5.23 15.47 0.18
N ARG A 9 4.08 15.87 -0.36
CA ARG A 9 2.96 14.98 -0.69
C ARG A 9 2.75 14.91 -2.20
N GLU A 10 2.59 13.70 -2.72
CA GLU A 10 2.33 13.46 -4.14
C GLU A 10 1.40 12.26 -4.30
N ALA A 11 0.43 12.38 -5.21
CA ALA A 11 -0.43 11.30 -5.62
C ALA A 11 -0.37 11.15 -7.14
N VAL A 12 -0.14 9.92 -7.60
CA VAL A 12 -0.09 9.58 -9.03
C VAL A 12 -1.40 8.91 -9.42
N PHE A 13 -2.07 9.46 -10.44
CA PHE A 13 -3.36 9.00 -10.92
C PHE A 13 -3.28 8.65 -12.41
N SER A 14 -4.20 7.81 -12.88
CA SER A 14 -4.54 7.71 -14.31
C SER A 14 -5.06 9.06 -14.83
N ASP A 15 -5.01 9.28 -16.15
CA ASP A 15 -5.56 10.48 -16.81
C ASP A 15 -7.02 10.78 -16.42
N CYS A 16 -7.86 9.74 -16.33
CA CYS A 16 -9.26 9.90 -15.94
C CYS A 16 -9.50 10.12 -14.43
N ARG A 17 -8.42 10.12 -13.63
CA ARG A 17 -8.40 10.28 -12.16
C ARG A 17 -9.24 9.28 -11.35
N LYS A 18 -9.79 8.24 -12.00
CA LYS A 18 -10.53 7.15 -11.36
C LYS A 18 -9.61 6.15 -10.67
N TYR A 19 -8.36 6.04 -11.13
CA TYR A 19 -7.36 5.14 -10.60
C TYR A 19 -6.24 5.94 -9.92
N ARG A 20 -5.83 5.54 -8.71
CA ARG A 20 -4.66 6.08 -8.01
C ARG A 20 -3.63 4.97 -7.85
N TYR A 21 -2.46 5.17 -8.44
CA TYR A 21 -1.40 4.18 -8.45
C TYR A 21 -0.48 4.31 -7.23
N ARG A 22 -0.22 5.54 -6.77
CA ARG A 22 0.64 5.82 -5.63
C ARG A 22 0.17 7.04 -4.85
N LEU A 23 0.37 7.01 -3.53
CA LEU A 23 0.32 8.18 -2.64
C LEU A 23 1.59 8.19 -1.80
N SER A 24 2.40 9.24 -1.85
CA SER A 24 3.62 9.40 -1.06
C SER A 24 3.55 10.61 -0.14
N GLN A 25 4.04 10.42 1.08
CA GLN A 25 4.24 11.45 2.10
C GLN A 25 5.68 11.33 2.60
N ILE A 26 6.54 12.28 2.24
CA ILE A 26 7.97 12.29 2.58
C ILE A 26 8.25 13.47 3.50
N TRP A 27 8.77 13.20 4.69
CA TRP A 27 9.07 14.23 5.72
C TRP A 27 10.56 14.32 6.05
N ASP A 28 11.38 13.36 5.63
CA ASP A 28 12.83 13.36 5.81
C ASP A 28 13.47 12.62 4.62
N GLU A 29 13.95 13.38 3.63
CA GLU A 29 14.55 12.83 2.40
C GLU A 29 15.92 12.15 2.62
N SER A 30 16.50 12.29 3.82
CA SER A 30 17.76 11.62 4.16
C SER A 30 17.57 10.15 4.57
N LYS A 31 16.32 9.68 4.65
CA LYS A 31 15.95 8.32 5.07
C LYS A 31 14.98 7.68 4.08
N GLU A 32 15.07 6.37 3.96
CA GLU A 32 14.15 5.60 3.14
C GLU A 32 12.71 5.73 3.66
N PRO A 33 11.70 5.79 2.76
CA PRO A 33 10.32 5.67 3.14
C PRO A 33 9.88 4.21 3.28
N LEU A 34 8.87 3.98 4.11
CA LEU A 34 8.21 2.67 4.23
C LEU A 34 7.10 2.55 3.18
N TYR A 35 7.09 1.44 2.44
CA TYR A 35 6.07 1.17 1.43
C TYR A 35 4.97 0.24 1.96
N TRP A 36 3.74 0.56 1.60
CA TRP A 36 2.53 -0.19 1.94
C TRP A 36 1.82 -0.65 0.67
N LEU A 37 1.38 -1.90 0.64
CA LEU A 37 0.57 -2.46 -0.44
C LEU A 37 -0.81 -2.84 0.11
N MET A 38 -1.78 -1.97 -0.15
CA MET A 38 -3.09 -1.93 0.49
C MET A 38 -4.20 -2.43 -0.45
N LEU A 39 -5.46 -2.45 -0.01
CA LEU A 39 -6.57 -2.99 -0.82
C LEU A 39 -6.89 -2.11 -2.02
N ASN A 40 -7.55 -0.97 -1.79
CA ASN A 40 -7.94 0.00 -2.82
C ASN A 40 -7.86 1.43 -2.26
N PRO A 41 -7.60 2.45 -3.10
CA PRO A 41 -7.61 3.83 -2.69
C PRO A 41 -9.00 4.25 -2.17
N SER A 42 -9.03 4.90 -1.00
CA SER A 42 -10.22 5.57 -0.48
C SER A 42 -10.13 7.08 -0.76
N THR A 43 -10.51 7.91 0.20
CA THR A 43 -10.52 9.37 0.10
C THR A 43 -9.17 10.02 0.30
N ALA A 44 -8.14 9.29 0.74
CA ALA A 44 -6.84 9.90 0.97
C ALA A 44 -6.27 10.49 -0.33
N ASP A 45 -5.77 11.71 -0.24
CA ASP A 45 -5.17 12.43 -1.36
C ASP A 45 -3.99 13.28 -0.86
N GLU A 46 -3.48 14.14 -1.73
CA GLU A 46 -2.38 15.07 -1.43
C GLU A 46 -2.71 16.05 -0.29
N VAL A 47 -3.97 16.20 0.12
CA VAL A 47 -4.42 17.17 1.13
C VAL A 47 -4.78 16.48 2.46
N LYS A 48 -5.43 15.31 2.42
CA LYS A 48 -5.97 14.67 3.64
C LYS A 48 -5.74 13.17 3.68
N ASN A 49 -5.33 12.67 4.84
CA ASN A 49 -5.26 11.25 5.11
C ASN A 49 -6.63 10.66 5.49
N ASP A 50 -6.86 9.42 5.09
CA ASP A 50 -7.90 8.55 5.68
C ASP A 50 -7.32 7.79 6.90
N PRO A 51 -8.16 7.13 7.73
CA PRO A 51 -7.68 6.46 8.94
C PRO A 51 -6.63 5.36 8.68
N THR A 52 -6.64 4.76 7.50
CA THR A 52 -5.66 3.73 7.11
C THR A 52 -4.33 4.36 6.82
N VAL A 53 -4.31 5.42 6.01
CA VAL A 53 -3.10 6.14 5.65
C VAL A 53 -2.46 6.80 6.87
N GLU A 54 -3.25 7.43 7.75
CA GLU A 54 -2.75 8.00 9.01
C GLU A 54 -2.07 6.93 9.88
N ARG A 55 -2.65 5.72 9.95
CA ARG A 55 -2.08 4.63 10.73
C ARG A 55 -0.78 4.08 10.12
N CYS A 56 -0.70 4.03 8.79
CA CYS A 56 0.51 3.63 8.07
C CYS A 56 1.64 4.66 8.28
N GLU A 57 1.32 5.95 8.15
CA GLU A 57 2.23 7.06 8.39
C GLU A 57 2.78 7.04 9.82
N ARG A 58 1.90 6.88 10.82
CA ARG A 58 2.30 6.83 12.22
C ARG A 58 3.25 5.67 12.51
N ARG A 59 3.06 4.51 11.88
CA ARG A 59 3.98 3.37 12.01
C ARG A 59 5.34 3.68 11.39
N ALA A 60 5.36 4.22 10.18
CA ALA A 60 6.59 4.62 9.51
C ALA A 60 7.40 5.61 10.37
N ARG A 61 6.74 6.63 10.94
CA ARG A 61 7.38 7.57 11.87
C ARG A 61 7.90 6.89 13.14
N MET A 62 7.10 6.03 13.77
CA MET A 62 7.50 5.30 14.98
C MET A 62 8.71 4.38 14.74
N TRP A 63 8.86 3.85 13.54
CA TRP A 63 9.98 2.99 13.15
C TRP A 63 11.18 3.75 12.56
N GLY A 64 11.10 5.08 12.48
CA GLY A 64 12.22 5.94 12.09
C GLY A 64 12.39 6.14 10.59
N TYR A 65 11.43 5.75 9.75
CA TYR A 65 11.47 5.99 8.30
C TYR A 65 11.33 7.48 7.95
N GLY A 66 11.79 7.85 6.76
CA GLY A 66 11.73 9.21 6.21
C GLY A 66 10.42 9.56 5.50
N GLY A 67 9.57 8.57 5.27
CA GLY A 67 8.29 8.75 4.62
C GLY A 67 7.39 7.52 4.68
N SER A 68 6.17 7.66 4.15
CA SER A 68 5.21 6.59 3.95
C SER A 68 4.66 6.65 2.53
N VAL A 69 4.78 5.55 1.81
CA VAL A 69 4.29 5.43 0.43
C VAL A 69 3.26 4.31 0.36
N VAL A 70 2.10 4.58 -0.23
CA VAL A 70 0.98 3.65 -0.34
C VAL A 70 0.70 3.35 -1.80
N LEU A 71 0.75 2.08 -2.15
CA LEU A 71 0.21 1.50 -3.37
C LEU A 71 -0.96 0.57 -3.00
N ASN A 72 -1.71 0.14 -4.00
CA ASN A 72 -2.92 -0.65 -3.79
C ASN A 72 -3.02 -1.81 -4.79
N ILE A 73 -3.51 -2.97 -4.35
CA ILE A 73 -3.70 -4.12 -5.24
C ILE A 73 -4.81 -3.86 -6.27
N PHE A 74 -5.78 -3.01 -5.96
CA PHE A 74 -6.74 -2.43 -6.91
C PHE A 74 -6.53 -0.92 -6.98
N ALA A 75 -6.36 -0.32 -8.16
CA ALA A 75 -6.13 1.13 -8.25
C ALA A 75 -7.43 1.94 -8.25
N TYR A 76 -8.59 1.33 -8.47
CA TYR A 76 -9.85 2.07 -8.54
C TYR A 76 -10.20 2.72 -7.20
N ARG A 77 -10.44 4.04 -7.25
CA ARG A 77 -10.73 4.86 -6.07
C ARG A 77 -12.18 4.67 -5.62
N ALA A 78 -12.36 4.12 -4.43
CA ALA A 78 -13.66 3.96 -3.80
C ALA A 78 -13.53 3.88 -2.28
N THR A 79 -14.40 4.58 -1.55
CA THR A 79 -14.40 4.52 -0.08
C THR A 79 -14.87 3.16 0.44
N ASP A 80 -15.89 2.58 -0.20
CA ASP A 80 -16.41 1.25 0.15
C ASP A 80 -15.84 0.18 -0.81
N PRO A 81 -15.16 -0.86 -0.30
CA PRO A 81 -14.70 -1.99 -1.10
C PRO A 81 -15.81 -2.66 -1.93
N LYS A 82 -17.08 -2.57 -1.55
CA LYS A 82 -18.21 -3.06 -2.36
C LYS A 82 -18.32 -2.32 -3.69
N VAL A 83 -18.10 -1.01 -3.70
CA VAL A 83 -18.12 -0.19 -4.93
C VAL A 83 -16.93 -0.55 -5.82
N MET A 84 -15.74 -0.74 -5.23
CA MET A 84 -14.58 -1.23 -5.97
C MET A 84 -14.87 -2.59 -6.62
N ARG A 85 -15.40 -3.56 -5.87
CA ARG A 85 -15.69 -4.91 -6.41
C ARG A 85 -16.81 -4.95 -7.44
N ALA A 86 -17.66 -3.93 -7.49
CA ALA A 86 -18.73 -3.80 -8.47
C ALA A 86 -18.27 -3.11 -9.76
N HIS A 87 -17.08 -2.49 -9.75
CA HIS A 87 -16.52 -1.83 -10.93
C HIS A 87 -16.00 -2.88 -11.92
N THR A 88 -16.11 -2.59 -13.22
CA THR A 88 -15.80 -3.56 -14.29
C THR A 88 -14.30 -3.85 -14.43
N ASP A 89 -13.46 -2.86 -14.12
CA ASP A 89 -12.01 -3.01 -14.08
C ASP A 89 -11.48 -2.29 -12.83
N PRO A 90 -11.52 -2.93 -11.65
CA PRO A 90 -11.05 -2.33 -10.41
C PRO A 90 -9.53 -2.34 -10.27
N VAL A 91 -8.84 -3.22 -11.02
CA VAL A 91 -7.38 -3.31 -11.02
C VAL A 91 -6.81 -2.03 -11.61
N GLY A 92 -7.34 -1.61 -12.76
CA GLY A 92 -6.91 -0.42 -13.48
C GLY A 92 -5.74 -0.69 -14.42
N PRO A 93 -5.62 0.12 -15.49
CA PRO A 93 -4.84 -0.25 -16.67
C PRO A 93 -3.33 -0.35 -16.43
N GLU A 94 -2.76 0.48 -15.55
CA GLU A 94 -1.31 0.48 -15.31
C GLU A 94 -0.92 -0.09 -13.94
N ASN A 95 -1.88 -0.53 -13.13
CA ASN A 95 -1.62 -0.85 -11.72
C ASN A 95 -0.62 -2.01 -11.55
N ASP A 96 -0.69 -3.01 -12.44
CA ASP A 96 0.24 -4.15 -12.42
C ASP A 96 1.68 -3.72 -12.70
N GLN A 97 1.88 -2.70 -13.54
CA GLN A 97 3.21 -2.17 -13.80
C GLN A 97 3.79 -1.49 -12.55
N TRP A 98 2.98 -0.69 -11.85
CA TRP A 98 3.37 -0.07 -10.58
C TRP A 98 3.73 -1.11 -9.50
N ILE A 99 2.97 -2.20 -9.41
CA ILE A 99 3.24 -3.28 -8.46
C ILE A 99 4.50 -4.06 -8.86
N ARG A 100 4.73 -4.29 -10.15
CA ARG A 100 5.95 -4.92 -10.66
C ARG A 100 7.19 -4.11 -10.35
N ASP A 101 7.12 -2.79 -10.52
CA ASP A 101 8.24 -1.89 -10.21
C ASP A 101 8.49 -1.81 -8.69
N LEU A 102 7.43 -1.85 -7.88
CA LEU A 102 7.56 -2.01 -6.43
C LEU A 102 8.24 -3.34 -6.06
N ALA A 103 7.82 -4.44 -6.68
CA ALA A 103 8.38 -5.77 -6.44
C ALA A 103 9.87 -5.84 -6.78
N LYS A 104 10.31 -5.29 -7.93
CA LYS A 104 11.73 -5.22 -8.30
C LYS A 104 12.57 -4.45 -7.28
N ARG A 105 12.04 -3.35 -6.75
CA ARG A 105 12.73 -2.48 -5.78
C ARG A 105 12.78 -3.06 -4.38
N SER A 106 11.89 -3.99 -4.03
CA SER A 106 11.71 -4.52 -2.67
C SER A 106 12.93 -5.23 -2.04
N HIS A 107 14.04 -5.37 -2.77
CA HIS A 107 15.32 -5.77 -2.19
C HIS A 107 16.06 -4.63 -1.47
N GLU A 108 15.75 -3.39 -1.83
CA GLU A 108 16.40 -2.15 -1.36
C GLU A 108 15.49 -1.37 -0.40
N ILE A 109 14.18 -1.62 -0.44
CA ILE A 109 13.16 -0.95 0.37
C ILE A 109 12.30 -1.95 1.13
N ASP A 110 11.72 -1.50 2.24
CA ASP A 110 10.75 -2.29 2.98
C ASP A 110 9.34 -2.13 2.42
N VAL A 111 8.70 -3.26 2.10
CA VAL A 111 7.32 -3.32 1.59
C VAL A 111 6.45 -4.15 2.51
N VAL A 112 5.34 -3.57 2.98
CA VAL A 112 4.39 -4.22 3.89
C VAL A 112 3.01 -4.35 3.22
N GLY A 113 2.58 -5.58 3.01
CA GLY A 113 1.24 -5.92 2.55
C GLY A 113 0.19 -5.73 3.65
N GLY A 114 -1.01 -5.27 3.25
CA GLY A 114 -2.12 -5.00 4.16
C GLY A 114 -3.49 -4.97 3.49
N TRP A 115 -3.70 -5.71 2.40
CA TRP A 115 -4.95 -5.66 1.63
C TRP A 115 -6.13 -6.44 2.24
N GLY A 116 -5.88 -7.34 3.19
CA GLY A 116 -6.93 -8.09 3.90
C GLY A 116 -7.70 -9.10 3.04
N GLU A 117 -8.81 -9.60 3.59
CA GLU A 117 -9.62 -10.68 2.99
C GLU A 117 -10.16 -10.35 1.59
N HIS A 118 -10.38 -9.08 1.30
CA HIS A 118 -10.92 -8.65 0.00
C HIS A 118 -9.91 -8.80 -1.14
N GLY A 119 -8.65 -9.16 -0.85
CA GLY A 119 -7.72 -9.63 -1.87
C GLY A 119 -8.18 -10.88 -2.61
N ALA A 120 -9.08 -11.69 -2.03
CA ALA A 120 -9.66 -12.85 -2.72
C ALA A 120 -10.55 -12.48 -3.92
N HIS A 121 -11.01 -11.22 -4.01
CA HIS A 121 -11.79 -10.78 -5.15
C HIS A 121 -10.94 -10.84 -6.43
N LEU A 122 -11.45 -11.49 -7.49
CA LEU A 122 -10.74 -11.74 -8.75
C LEU A 122 -9.38 -12.45 -8.56
N ASP A 123 -9.22 -13.18 -7.45
CA ASP A 123 -7.95 -13.78 -7.05
C ASP A 123 -6.77 -12.77 -6.98
N ARG A 124 -7.10 -11.51 -6.70
CA ARG A 124 -6.16 -10.41 -6.89
C ARG A 124 -4.96 -10.48 -5.96
N GLY A 125 -5.18 -10.88 -4.72
CA GLY A 125 -4.11 -11.07 -3.74
C GLY A 125 -3.09 -12.08 -4.22
N GLN A 126 -3.53 -13.21 -4.78
CA GLN A 126 -2.65 -14.24 -5.34
C GLN A 126 -1.91 -13.72 -6.57
N ALA A 127 -2.58 -13.04 -7.49
CA ALA A 127 -1.94 -12.44 -8.66
C ALA A 127 -0.80 -11.46 -8.27
N VAL A 128 -0.98 -10.69 -7.20
CA VAL A 128 0.07 -9.79 -6.69
C VAL A 128 1.23 -10.57 -6.05
N ILE A 129 0.94 -11.62 -5.29
CA ILE A 129 2.00 -12.52 -4.78
C ILE A 129 2.80 -13.13 -5.94
N ASP A 130 2.13 -13.54 -7.03
CA ASP A 130 2.80 -14.09 -8.20
C ASP A 130 3.66 -13.06 -8.95
N ILE A 131 3.24 -11.79 -9.00
CA ILE A 131 4.09 -10.69 -9.48
C ILE A 131 5.36 -10.58 -8.63
N PHE A 132 5.24 -10.60 -7.30
CA PHE A 132 6.41 -10.57 -6.41
C PHE A 132 7.32 -11.79 -6.60
N ARG A 133 6.77 -13.00 -6.75
CA ARG A 133 7.55 -14.21 -7.07
C ARG A 133 8.31 -14.09 -8.39
N GLN A 134 7.64 -13.64 -9.45
CA GLN A 134 8.24 -13.49 -10.78
C GLN A 134 9.40 -12.51 -10.77
N GLU A 135 9.24 -11.39 -10.06
CA GLU A 135 10.29 -10.37 -9.89
C GLU A 135 11.31 -10.73 -8.81
N LYS A 136 11.18 -11.90 -8.17
CA LYS A 136 11.98 -12.36 -7.02
C LYS A 136 11.98 -11.38 -5.85
N GLY A 137 10.95 -10.54 -5.76
CA GLY A 137 10.80 -9.51 -4.74
C GLY A 137 10.53 -10.07 -3.34
N ARG A 138 10.49 -9.15 -2.37
CA ARG A 138 10.23 -9.41 -0.96
C ARG A 138 8.99 -8.65 -0.52
N LEU A 139 8.15 -9.31 0.25
CA LEU A 139 6.96 -8.69 0.83
C LEU A 139 6.84 -9.15 2.28
N SER A 140 6.58 -8.21 3.18
CA SER A 140 6.30 -8.51 4.58
C SER A 140 4.84 -8.23 4.90
N ALA A 141 4.35 -8.72 6.02
CA ALA A 141 3.04 -8.38 6.57
C ALA A 141 3.12 -8.17 8.08
N LEU A 142 2.29 -7.27 8.61
CA LEU A 142 2.15 -7.12 10.07
C LEU A 142 1.56 -8.37 10.73
N LYS A 143 0.61 -9.01 10.05
CA LYS A 143 -0.02 -10.29 10.39
C LYS A 143 -0.59 -10.88 9.10
N VAL A 144 -0.71 -12.19 9.05
CA VAL A 144 -1.45 -12.91 8.01
C VAL A 144 -2.76 -13.42 8.62
N ASN A 145 -3.85 -13.36 7.88
CA ASN A 145 -5.13 -13.95 8.30
C ASN A 145 -5.13 -15.47 8.08
N ALA A 146 -6.23 -16.14 8.43
CA ALA A 146 -6.35 -17.58 8.22
C ALA A 146 -6.43 -17.98 6.73
N SER A 147 -6.84 -17.06 5.85
CA SER A 147 -6.94 -17.27 4.40
C SER A 147 -5.63 -17.01 3.65
N GLY A 148 -4.53 -16.68 4.35
CA GLY A 148 -3.22 -16.43 3.75
C GLY A 148 -2.97 -15.01 3.24
N HIS A 149 -3.94 -14.08 3.36
CA HIS A 149 -3.74 -12.67 2.99
C HIS A 149 -3.15 -11.82 4.15
N PRO A 150 -2.32 -10.81 3.82
CA PRO A 150 -1.85 -9.80 4.76
C PRO A 150 -3.01 -9.03 5.39
N LYS A 151 -3.15 -9.13 6.71
CA LYS A 151 -4.24 -8.50 7.46
C LYS A 151 -4.13 -6.97 7.39
N HIS A 152 -5.27 -6.32 7.20
CA HIS A 152 -5.34 -4.87 7.11
C HIS A 152 -4.83 -4.18 8.40
N PRO A 153 -3.96 -3.15 8.29
CA PRO A 153 -3.26 -2.56 9.43
C PRO A 153 -4.16 -1.81 10.41
N LEU A 154 -5.34 -1.35 9.97
CA LEU A 154 -6.27 -0.51 10.76
C LEU A 154 -6.57 -1.06 12.15
N TYR A 155 -6.66 -2.38 12.29
CA TYR A 155 -7.01 -3.05 13.56
C TYR A 155 -5.87 -3.87 14.16
N ILE A 156 -4.62 -3.64 13.72
CA ILE A 156 -3.43 -4.28 14.29
C ILE A 156 -2.77 -3.30 15.27
N GLY A 157 -2.47 -3.75 16.48
CA GLY A 157 -1.82 -2.92 17.52
C GLY A 157 -0.39 -2.49 17.15
N TYR A 158 0.06 -1.34 17.66
CA TYR A 158 1.35 -0.74 17.28
C TYR A 158 2.59 -1.54 17.66
N LYS A 159 2.49 -2.49 18.60
CA LYS A 159 3.58 -3.41 18.97
C LYS A 159 3.91 -4.44 17.89
N ALA A 160 3.00 -4.69 16.94
CA ALA A 160 3.26 -5.61 15.85
C ALA A 160 4.27 -5.01 14.87
N THR A 161 5.31 -5.78 14.54
CA THR A 161 6.30 -5.48 13.51
C THR A 161 6.05 -6.37 12.28
N PRO A 162 6.47 -5.96 11.08
CA PRO A 162 6.33 -6.78 9.88
C PRO A 162 7.20 -8.04 9.98
N ALA A 163 6.70 -9.15 9.42
CA ALA A 163 7.47 -10.36 9.18
C ALA A 163 7.39 -10.71 7.69
N PRO A 164 8.44 -11.32 7.11
CA PRO A 164 8.42 -11.77 5.72
C PRO A 164 7.25 -12.71 5.44
N LEU A 165 6.62 -12.54 4.28
CA LEU A 165 5.70 -13.53 3.72
C LEU A 165 6.52 -14.60 3.01
N ASP A 166 6.02 -15.84 3.05
CA ASP A 166 6.54 -16.92 2.22
C ASP A 166 6.02 -16.70 0.78
N LEU A 167 6.92 -16.24 -0.09
CA LEU A 167 6.66 -15.98 -1.51
C LEU A 167 7.10 -17.19 -2.31
#